data_AF-A0A7S0BYI5-F1
#
_entry.id   AF-A0A7S0BYI5-F1
#
_cell.length_a   1.000
_cell.length_b   1.000
_cell.length_c   1.000
_cell.angle_alpha   90.00
_cell.angle_beta   90.00
_cell.angle_gamma   90.00
#
_symmetry.space_group_name_H-M   'P 1'
#
loop_
_entity.id
_entity.type
_entity.pdbx_description
1 polymer ?
#
loop_
_entity_poly.entity_id
_entity_poly.type
_entity_poly.pdbx_seq_one_letter_code
_entity_poly.pdbx_strand_id
1 'polypeptide(L)'
;MKKISFVLLFAFLQTHSSQAAGDAEPCACAEELGFSIDCADTTAMLASLAEIQTRGCAKDCTSSECVKHYYIVQSHHDYCPEADIPQEVEDGFHDYDETCAACKIKRLFIDDAPACPVPNCEDNSGNEAYVSLIDNGCLSDCSSDTCRDHFFMLRSVHDSCEHDVLSRASEEGLHDMEVPCVSQICNQAEGADKQLVCDDHSGHDHGDGAFEWAGVFKVNDSTHKWSMQKVDGAYADPTMRLVLFSTDSIIEETIHSLEGSAETLIEGGSCMIIEDKGSMSPVTAAGSCFELHVGSGDDSMFTIDTSGISGLVVYAQHVPIEFERDQHYFKDSSGTDIEPIAQEGGGGHGHGEHGEKDGSSGATAITATGTGVLLGSLMMVV
;
A
#
# COMPACT_ATOMS: atom_id res chain seq x y z
N MET A 1 52.09 -21.09 -36.19
CA MET A 1 51.77 -21.53 -34.82
C MET A 1 51.24 -20.34 -34.03
N LYS A 2 49.92 -20.26 -33.81
CA LYS A 2 49.26 -19.46 -32.77
C LYS A 2 47.86 -20.06 -32.63
N LYS A 3 47.63 -20.79 -31.53
CA LYS A 3 46.32 -21.35 -31.18
C LYS A 3 45.46 -20.19 -30.68
N ILE A 4 44.33 -19.94 -31.32
CA ILE A 4 43.30 -19.04 -30.79
C ILE A 4 42.31 -19.94 -30.05
N SER A 5 42.35 -19.90 -28.71
CA SER A 5 41.33 -20.52 -27.86
C SER A 5 40.10 -19.62 -27.87
N PHE A 6 38.98 -20.15 -28.38
CA PHE A 6 37.66 -19.58 -28.17
C PHE A 6 37.24 -19.91 -26.73
N VAL A 7 37.21 -18.91 -25.85
CA VAL A 7 36.53 -19.01 -24.55
C VAL A 7 35.09 -18.58 -24.80
N LEU A 8 34.15 -19.53 -24.73
CA LEU A 8 32.73 -19.23 -24.64
C LEU A 8 32.49 -18.55 -23.29
N LEU A 9 32.20 -17.25 -23.32
CA LEU A 9 31.66 -16.52 -22.18
C LEU A 9 30.16 -16.82 -22.14
N PHE A 10 29.73 -17.72 -21.26
CA PHE A 10 28.32 -17.85 -20.91
C PHE A 10 27.95 -16.64 -20.05
N ALA A 11 27.30 -15.65 -20.65
CA ALA A 11 26.60 -14.62 -19.90
C ALA A 11 25.38 -15.27 -19.25
N PHE A 12 25.46 -15.53 -17.94
CA PHE A 12 24.28 -15.79 -17.13
C PHE A 12 23.49 -14.48 -17.08
N LEU A 13 22.40 -14.39 -17.84
CA LEU A 13 21.36 -13.40 -17.58
C LEU A 13 20.73 -13.77 -16.23
N GLN A 14 21.17 -13.11 -15.16
CA GLN A 14 20.39 -13.04 -13.94
C GLN A 14 19.20 -12.14 -14.24
N THR A 15 18.04 -12.77 -14.45
CA THR A 15 16.76 -12.09 -14.34
C THR A 15 16.65 -11.57 -12.91
N HIS A 16 16.90 -10.28 -12.73
CA HIS A 16 16.50 -9.59 -11.51
C HIS A 16 14.98 -9.59 -11.56
N SER A 17 14.35 -10.37 -10.69
CA SER A 17 12.95 -10.12 -10.35
C SER A 17 12.96 -8.75 -9.69
N SER A 18 12.56 -7.73 -10.44
CA SER A 18 12.04 -6.50 -9.86
C SER A 18 10.89 -6.94 -8.98
N GLN A 19 11.11 -6.99 -7.68
CA GLN A 19 10.03 -7.13 -6.73
C GLN A 19 9.16 -5.90 -6.97
N ALA A 20 7.92 -6.13 -7.37
CA ALA A 20 6.94 -5.06 -7.49
C ALA A 20 6.92 -4.32 -6.15
N ALA A 21 6.91 -2.98 -6.20
CA ALA A 21 6.70 -2.14 -5.05
C ALA A 21 5.35 -2.50 -4.42
N GLY A 22 5.37 -3.43 -3.46
CA GLY A 22 4.32 -3.56 -2.46
C GLY A 22 4.49 -2.39 -1.50
N ASP A 23 3.38 -1.87 -1.01
CA ASP A 23 3.40 -0.79 -0.02
C ASP A 23 4.31 -1.17 1.16
N ALA A 24 5.37 -0.40 1.37
CA ALA A 24 6.29 -0.62 2.48
C ALA A 24 5.53 -0.60 3.83
N GLU A 25 5.78 -1.59 4.66
CA GLU A 25 5.16 -1.77 5.99
C GLU A 25 5.45 -0.60 6.93
N PRO A 26 4.53 -0.23 7.84
CA PRO A 26 4.81 0.74 8.89
C PRO A 26 6.01 0.32 9.76
N CYS A 27 6.93 1.25 10.06
CA CYS A 27 8.10 0.91 10.89
C CYS A 27 7.71 0.46 12.30
N ALA A 28 6.57 0.90 12.83
CA ALA A 28 6.09 0.40 14.12
C ALA A 28 5.75 -1.10 14.10
N CYS A 29 5.40 -1.66 12.95
CA CYS A 29 5.19 -3.11 12.78
C CYS A 29 6.47 -3.94 12.81
N ALA A 30 7.62 -3.28 12.87
CA ALA A 30 8.87 -3.93 13.20
C ALA A 30 8.96 -4.39 14.67
N GLU A 31 7.97 -4.08 15.53
CA GLU A 31 7.86 -4.61 16.90
C GLU A 31 7.82 -6.16 16.93
N GLU A 32 7.34 -6.83 15.88
CA GLU A 32 7.45 -8.30 15.73
C GLU A 32 8.90 -8.79 15.72
N LEU A 33 9.84 -7.93 15.31
CA LEU A 33 11.27 -8.19 15.34
C LEU A 33 11.87 -7.98 16.74
N GLY A 34 11.06 -7.51 17.72
CA GLY A 34 11.41 -7.40 19.12
C GLY A 34 12.29 -6.19 19.44
N PHE A 35 11.93 -5.01 18.94
CA PHE A 35 12.47 -3.72 19.35
C PHE A 35 11.37 -2.66 19.40
N SER A 36 11.59 -1.56 20.12
CA SER A 36 10.71 -0.40 20.16
C SER A 36 11.46 0.84 19.71
N ILE A 37 10.77 1.84 19.17
CA ILE A 37 11.37 3.13 18.80
C ILE A 37 11.47 3.99 20.06
N ASP A 38 12.68 4.12 20.60
CA ASP A 38 12.99 4.95 21.77
C ASP A 38 14.14 5.90 21.41
N CYS A 39 13.82 7.17 21.19
CA CYS A 39 14.82 8.19 20.83
C CYS A 39 15.90 8.38 21.89
N ALA A 40 15.69 7.93 23.14
CA ALA A 40 16.73 7.97 24.16
C ALA A 40 17.75 6.81 24.04
N ASP A 41 17.44 5.72 23.34
CA ASP A 41 18.29 4.53 23.24
C ASP A 41 19.30 4.61 22.08
N THR A 42 20.17 5.61 22.16
CA THR A 42 21.32 5.77 21.25
C THR A 42 22.25 4.54 21.23
N THR A 43 22.24 3.72 22.29
CA THR A 43 23.05 2.50 22.36
C THR A 43 22.51 1.43 21.42
N ALA A 44 21.19 1.25 21.34
CA ALA A 44 20.56 0.32 20.41
C ALA A 44 20.77 0.73 18.94
N MET A 45 20.70 2.03 18.63
CA MET A 45 20.95 2.55 17.28
C MET A 45 22.39 2.24 16.83
N LEU A 46 23.39 2.61 17.65
CA LEU A 46 24.81 2.37 17.34
C LEU A 46 25.16 0.88 17.27
N ALA A 47 24.59 0.06 18.16
CA ALA A 47 24.78 -1.39 18.12
C ALA A 47 24.21 -2.00 16.83
N SER A 48 23.04 -1.53 16.40
CA SER A 48 22.38 -2.04 15.18
C SER A 48 23.13 -1.62 13.92
N LEU A 49 23.63 -0.38 13.85
CA LEU A 49 24.52 0.06 12.78
C LEU A 49 25.78 -0.83 12.69
N ALA A 50 26.40 -1.13 13.83
CA ALA A 50 27.57 -2.01 13.86
C ALA A 50 27.26 -3.45 13.39
N GLU A 51 26.06 -3.97 13.67
CA GLU A 51 25.62 -5.29 13.22
C GLU A 51 25.41 -5.33 11.70
N ILE A 52 24.72 -4.34 11.10
CA ILE A 52 24.52 -4.30 9.64
C ILE A 52 25.85 -4.14 8.88
N GLN A 53 26.80 -3.38 9.43
CA GLN A 53 28.16 -3.26 8.90
C GLN A 53 28.93 -4.57 8.99
N THR A 54 28.91 -5.23 10.15
CA THR A 54 29.65 -6.47 10.39
C THR A 54 29.17 -7.61 9.50
N ARG A 55 27.87 -7.65 9.22
CA ARG A 55 27.22 -8.69 8.40
C ARG A 55 27.30 -8.40 6.91
N GLY A 56 27.67 -7.18 6.52
CA GLY A 56 27.77 -6.76 5.13
C GLY A 56 26.41 -6.61 4.46
N CYS A 57 25.41 -6.12 5.20
CA CYS A 57 24.02 -6.01 4.73
C CYS A 57 23.86 -5.08 3.52
N ALA A 58 24.78 -4.14 3.32
CA ALA A 58 24.85 -3.26 2.14
C ALA A 58 25.06 -4.01 0.80
N LYS A 59 25.32 -5.33 0.84
CA LYS A 59 25.41 -6.17 -0.38
C LYS A 59 24.22 -7.11 -0.54
N ASP A 60 23.59 -7.48 0.57
CA ASP A 60 22.49 -8.44 0.64
C ASP A 60 21.78 -8.24 1.98
N CYS A 61 20.59 -7.63 1.91
CA CYS A 61 19.76 -7.31 3.08
C CYS A 61 18.57 -8.27 3.22
N THR A 62 18.67 -9.50 2.69
CA THR A 62 17.56 -10.47 2.74
C THR A 62 17.47 -11.24 4.05
N SER A 63 18.50 -11.20 4.90
CA SER A 63 18.48 -11.91 6.18
C SER A 63 17.64 -11.17 7.22
N SER A 64 16.90 -11.91 8.05
CA SER A 64 16.08 -11.34 9.12
C SER A 64 16.87 -10.45 10.10
N GLU A 65 18.16 -10.75 10.28
CA GLU A 65 19.07 -9.96 11.11
C GLU A 65 19.42 -8.62 10.46
N CYS A 66 19.69 -8.62 9.14
CA CYS A 66 19.93 -7.40 8.39
C CYS A 66 18.69 -6.51 8.38
N VAL A 67 17.52 -7.09 8.08
CA VAL A 67 16.23 -6.38 8.08
C VAL A 67 15.95 -5.76 9.44
N LYS A 68 16.05 -6.55 10.52
CA LYS A 68 15.82 -6.07 11.89
C LYS A 68 16.73 -4.89 12.25
N HIS A 69 18.04 -5.04 12.06
CA HIS A 69 18.97 -4.00 12.48
C HIS A 69 18.91 -2.76 11.56
N TYR A 70 18.59 -2.93 10.27
CA TYR A 70 18.31 -1.81 9.38
C TYR A 70 17.05 -1.07 9.82
N TYR A 71 15.95 -1.77 10.15
CA TYR A 71 14.73 -1.12 10.65
C TYR A 71 14.96 -0.36 11.94
N ILE A 72 15.78 -0.88 12.88
CA ILE A 72 16.15 -0.11 14.08
C ILE A 72 16.85 1.20 13.69
N VAL A 73 17.79 1.15 12.75
CA VAL A 73 18.52 2.35 12.32
C VAL A 73 17.60 3.33 11.60
N GLN A 74 16.91 2.87 10.55
CA GLN A 74 16.02 3.67 9.73
C GLN A 74 14.89 4.30 10.55
N SER A 75 14.18 3.50 11.36
CA SER A 75 13.00 4.00 12.06
C SER A 75 13.34 5.09 13.07
N HIS A 76 14.52 5.03 13.70
CA HIS A 76 14.95 6.08 14.61
C HIS A 76 15.44 7.30 13.84
N HIS A 77 16.16 7.11 12.74
CA HIS A 77 16.58 8.20 11.85
C HIS A 77 15.38 9.01 11.32
N ASP A 78 14.37 8.32 10.82
CA ASP A 78 13.20 8.95 10.19
C ASP A 78 12.21 9.53 11.21
N TYR A 79 12.18 9.01 12.44
CA TYR A 79 11.22 9.42 13.48
C TYR A 79 11.79 10.43 14.48
N CYS A 80 12.99 10.19 15.02
CA CYS A 80 13.48 10.90 16.20
C CYS A 80 13.94 12.33 15.87
N PRO A 81 13.94 13.24 16.87
CA PRO A 81 14.63 14.51 16.73
C PRO A 81 16.12 14.29 16.44
N GLU A 82 16.71 15.04 15.51
CA GLU A 82 18.14 14.94 15.16
C GLU A 82 19.06 14.97 16.39
N ALA A 83 18.77 15.84 17.36
CA ALA A 83 19.59 15.98 18.56
C ALA A 83 19.70 14.68 19.39
N ASP A 84 18.78 13.72 19.18
CA ASP A 84 18.72 12.43 19.86
C ASP A 84 19.28 11.28 19.01
N ILE A 85 19.71 11.53 17.76
CA ILE A 85 20.27 10.53 16.85
C ILE A 85 21.80 10.72 16.78
N PRO A 86 22.62 9.68 17.00
CA PRO A 86 24.06 9.78 16.84
C PRO A 86 24.45 10.07 15.39
N GLN A 87 25.40 10.99 15.17
CA GLN A 87 25.86 11.36 13.83
C GLN A 87 26.33 10.14 13.00
N GLU A 88 26.92 9.13 13.63
CA GLU A 88 27.32 7.91 12.91
C GLU A 88 26.12 7.14 12.32
N VAL A 89 24.95 7.26 12.94
CA VAL A 89 23.69 6.63 12.49
C VAL A 89 23.10 7.45 11.36
N GLU A 90 23.02 8.77 11.52
CA GLU A 90 22.61 9.76 10.50
C GLU A 90 23.37 9.56 9.19
N ASP A 91 24.71 9.60 9.22
CA ASP A 91 25.53 9.51 8.01
C ASP A 91 25.65 8.06 7.47
N GLY A 92 25.57 7.08 8.37
CA GLY A 92 25.98 5.70 8.10
C GLY A 92 24.91 4.81 7.46
N PHE A 93 23.63 5.16 7.58
CA PHE A 93 22.54 4.29 7.13
C PHE A 93 22.26 4.39 5.62
N HIS A 94 22.61 5.51 4.98
CA HIS A 94 22.42 5.69 3.54
C HIS A 94 23.18 4.69 2.66
N ASP A 95 24.18 4.00 3.22
CA ASP A 95 24.90 2.91 2.53
C ASP A 95 24.01 1.70 2.23
N TYR A 96 22.80 1.64 2.81
CA TYR A 96 21.91 0.50 2.77
C TYR A 96 20.63 0.75 1.98
N ASP A 97 20.31 2.01 1.63
CA ASP A 97 19.02 2.40 1.03
C ASP A 97 18.73 1.72 -0.30
N GLU A 98 19.74 1.49 -1.14
CA GLU A 98 19.56 0.77 -2.42
C GLU A 98 19.32 -0.75 -2.25
N THR A 99 19.65 -1.31 -1.08
CA THR A 99 19.73 -2.78 -0.88
C THR A 99 18.72 -3.29 0.15
N CYS A 100 18.46 -2.53 1.21
CA CYS A 100 17.47 -2.84 2.22
C CYS A 100 16.14 -2.18 1.85
N ALA A 101 15.05 -2.93 1.98
CA ALA A 101 13.73 -2.33 1.84
C ALA A 101 13.47 -1.39 3.02
N ALA A 102 12.98 -0.19 2.75
CA ALA A 102 12.56 0.77 3.76
C ALA A 102 11.22 0.38 4.40
N CYS A 103 11.01 0.73 5.67
CA CYS A 103 9.68 0.81 6.29
C CYS A 103 9.15 2.26 6.27
N LYS A 104 7.84 2.46 6.49
CA LYS A 104 7.21 3.80 6.50
C LYS A 104 7.08 4.35 7.92
N ILE A 105 7.67 5.51 8.17
CA ILE A 105 7.43 6.33 9.38
C ILE A 105 7.70 7.80 9.05
N LYS A 106 7.03 8.72 9.73
CA LYS A 106 7.26 10.17 9.58
C LYS A 106 7.95 10.70 10.83
N ARG A 107 8.57 11.87 10.72
CA ARG A 107 9.19 12.56 11.86
C ARG A 107 8.20 12.81 12.99
N LEU A 108 8.73 12.77 14.21
CA LEU A 108 8.02 13.11 15.44
C LEU A 108 7.35 14.48 15.29
N PHE A 109 6.03 14.49 15.46
CA PHE A 109 5.24 15.71 15.40
C PHE A 109 5.57 16.65 16.55
N ILE A 110 5.79 17.93 16.24
CA ILE A 110 6.11 18.98 17.22
C ILE A 110 4.94 19.95 17.33
N ASP A 111 4.37 20.09 18.53
CA ASP A 111 3.30 21.05 18.81
C ASP A 111 3.66 22.47 18.37
N ASP A 112 2.69 23.18 17.78
CA ASP A 112 2.78 24.56 17.29
C ASP A 112 3.79 24.80 16.14
N ALA A 113 4.46 23.77 15.61
CA ALA A 113 5.30 23.93 14.43
C ALA A 113 4.46 24.13 13.14
N PRO A 114 4.90 24.99 12.20
CA PRO A 114 4.20 25.22 10.93
C PRO A 114 4.21 23.97 10.05
N ALA A 115 3.32 23.91 9.05
CA ALA A 115 3.36 22.84 8.06
C ALA A 115 4.60 22.96 7.16
N CYS A 116 5.27 21.83 6.90
CA CYS A 116 6.32 21.74 5.89
C CYS A 116 5.75 21.97 4.47
N PRO A 117 6.55 22.47 3.52
CA PRO A 117 6.13 22.53 2.13
C PRO A 117 5.88 21.12 1.60
N VAL A 118 4.87 20.96 0.75
CA VAL A 118 4.63 19.71 0.04
C VAL A 118 5.70 19.58 -1.05
N PRO A 119 6.54 18.54 -1.03
CA PRO A 119 7.59 18.36 -2.03
C PRO A 119 7.01 17.88 -3.36
N ASN A 120 7.76 18.09 -4.44
CA ASN A 120 7.52 17.43 -5.72
C ASN A 120 8.62 16.38 -5.93
N CYS A 121 8.27 15.11 -5.75
CA CYS A 121 9.24 14.00 -5.87
C CYS A 121 9.66 13.70 -7.32
N GLU A 122 9.05 14.38 -8.30
CA GLU A 122 9.38 14.21 -9.72
C GLU A 122 10.33 15.30 -10.25
N ASP A 123 10.74 16.26 -9.40
CA ASP A 123 11.65 17.32 -9.78
C ASP A 123 12.92 17.38 -8.93
N ASN A 124 13.79 18.34 -9.26
CA ASN A 124 15.10 18.49 -8.63
C ASN A 124 15.11 19.54 -7.50
N SER A 125 13.95 19.91 -6.96
CA SER A 125 13.80 21.01 -5.99
C SER A 125 14.59 20.78 -4.71
N GLY A 126 14.69 19.54 -4.22
CA GLY A 126 15.48 19.19 -3.05
C GLY A 126 16.99 19.43 -3.26
N ASN A 127 17.55 18.88 -4.35
CA ASN A 127 18.96 19.10 -4.68
C ASN A 127 19.28 20.59 -4.95
N GLU A 128 18.37 21.33 -5.59
CA GLU A 128 18.50 22.77 -5.81
C GLU A 128 18.44 23.57 -4.49
N ALA A 129 17.62 23.13 -3.54
CA ALA A 129 17.57 23.70 -2.21
C ALA A 129 18.88 23.47 -1.44
N TYR A 130 19.47 22.26 -1.53
CA TYR A 130 20.79 21.99 -0.94
C TYR A 130 21.88 22.93 -1.48
N VAL A 131 21.98 23.07 -2.81
CA VAL A 131 22.94 24.01 -3.43
C VAL A 131 22.72 25.44 -2.91
N SER A 132 21.47 25.85 -2.80
CA SER A 132 21.11 27.19 -2.30
C SER A 132 21.49 27.38 -0.83
N LEU A 133 21.37 26.36 0.02
CA LEU A 133 21.83 26.42 1.42
C LEU A 133 23.33 26.66 1.51
N ILE A 134 24.11 25.95 0.70
CA ILE A 134 25.58 26.09 0.66
C ILE A 134 25.97 27.49 0.16
N ASP A 135 25.38 27.95 -0.94
CA ASP A 135 25.69 29.24 -1.55
C ASP A 135 25.37 30.43 -0.62
N ASN A 136 24.36 30.28 0.24
CA ASN A 136 23.97 31.30 1.22
C ASN A 136 24.69 31.17 2.57
N GLY A 137 25.61 30.21 2.72
CA GLY A 137 26.39 30.03 3.95
C GLY A 137 25.57 29.52 5.14
N CYS A 138 24.48 28.81 4.88
CA CYS A 138 23.53 28.37 5.91
C CYS A 138 24.15 27.38 6.93
N LEU A 139 25.23 26.68 6.55
CA LEU A 139 26.04 25.86 7.49
C LEU A 139 26.61 26.66 8.66
N SER A 140 26.85 27.96 8.49
CA SER A 140 27.37 28.82 9.55
C SER A 140 26.27 29.54 10.32
N ASP A 141 25.18 29.91 9.65
CA ASP A 141 24.05 30.63 10.22
C ASP A 141 22.78 30.36 9.40
N CYS A 142 21.86 29.59 9.97
CA CYS A 142 20.57 29.23 9.34
C CYS A 142 19.40 30.10 9.85
N SER A 143 19.68 31.28 10.41
CA SER A 143 18.62 32.16 10.96
C SER A 143 17.81 32.92 9.91
N SER A 144 18.27 32.96 8.65
CA SER A 144 17.60 33.70 7.58
C SER A 144 16.37 32.96 7.04
N ASP A 145 15.36 33.71 6.58
CA ASP A 145 14.19 33.15 5.91
C ASP A 145 14.58 32.30 4.70
N THR A 146 15.60 32.72 3.95
CA THR A 146 16.13 31.96 2.81
C THR A 146 16.70 30.61 3.24
N CYS A 147 17.50 30.57 4.30
CA CYS A 147 18.03 29.30 4.82
C CYS A 147 16.91 28.40 5.34
N ARG A 148 15.96 28.94 6.09
CA ARG A 148 14.78 28.18 6.54
C ARG A 148 14.02 27.57 5.37
N ASP A 149 13.65 28.37 4.38
CA ASP A 149 12.75 27.94 3.31
C ASP A 149 13.42 26.85 2.44
N HIS A 150 14.73 26.95 2.19
CA HIS A 150 15.48 25.90 1.50
C HIS A 150 15.70 24.67 2.37
N PHE A 151 15.95 24.83 3.67
CA PHE A 151 16.06 23.70 4.60
C PHE A 151 14.76 22.92 4.67
N PHE A 152 13.62 23.61 4.75
CA PHE A 152 12.30 22.98 4.69
C PHE A 152 12.04 22.24 3.39
N MET A 153 12.43 22.80 2.24
CA MET A 153 12.27 22.08 0.96
C MET A 153 13.15 20.83 0.90
N LEU A 154 14.44 20.96 1.25
CA LEU A 154 15.37 19.81 1.26
C LEU A 154 14.86 18.72 2.21
N ARG A 155 14.46 19.09 3.43
CA ARG A 155 13.88 18.19 4.42
C ARG A 155 12.61 17.52 3.91
N SER A 156 11.68 18.28 3.36
CA SER A 156 10.42 17.73 2.86
C SER A 156 10.65 16.67 1.79
N VAL A 157 11.61 16.90 0.88
CA VAL A 157 11.94 15.91 -0.16
C VAL A 157 12.57 14.67 0.49
N HIS A 158 13.55 14.84 1.38
CA HIS A 158 14.18 13.74 2.13
C HIS A 158 13.12 12.88 2.85
N ASP A 159 12.20 13.51 3.58
CA ASP A 159 11.25 12.79 4.45
C ASP A 159 10.01 12.23 3.72
N SER A 160 9.76 12.60 2.46
CA SER A 160 8.49 12.25 1.77
C SER A 160 8.66 11.62 0.39
N CYS A 161 9.87 11.62 -0.17
CA CYS A 161 10.15 11.08 -1.49
C CYS A 161 11.01 9.81 -1.38
N GLU A 162 11.03 9.02 -2.44
CA GLU A 162 11.93 7.87 -2.53
C GLU A 162 13.40 8.30 -2.42
N HIS A 163 14.25 7.45 -1.84
CA HIS A 163 15.66 7.75 -1.54
C HIS A 163 16.53 8.06 -2.78
N ASP A 164 16.04 7.81 -4.00
CA ASP A 164 16.77 8.07 -5.24
C ASP A 164 16.50 9.46 -5.83
N VAL A 165 15.58 10.22 -5.22
CA VAL A 165 15.24 11.59 -5.63
C VAL A 165 16.34 12.59 -5.25
N LEU A 166 16.92 12.45 -4.07
CA LEU A 166 18.05 13.27 -3.64
C LEU A 166 19.37 12.63 -4.04
N SER A 167 20.34 13.49 -4.39
CA SER A 167 21.71 13.04 -4.52
C SER A 167 22.26 12.70 -3.14
N ARG A 168 23.18 11.73 -3.06
CA ARG A 168 23.83 11.41 -1.79
C ARG A 168 24.49 12.61 -1.10
N ALA A 169 25.02 13.57 -1.86
CA ALA A 169 25.57 14.79 -1.29
C ALA A 169 24.50 15.69 -0.64
N SER A 170 23.25 15.63 -1.12
CA SER A 170 22.11 16.35 -0.55
C SER A 170 21.49 15.60 0.63
N GLU A 171 21.44 14.27 0.59
CA GLU A 171 21.07 13.42 1.73
C GLU A 171 22.04 13.67 2.88
N GLU A 172 23.32 13.27 2.75
CA GLU A 172 24.34 13.46 3.79
C GLU A 172 24.53 14.95 4.18
N GLY A 173 24.39 15.85 3.20
CA GLY A 173 24.53 17.28 3.44
C GLY A 173 23.37 17.92 4.23
N LEU A 174 22.22 17.26 4.32
CA LEU A 174 21.10 17.70 5.14
C LEU A 174 21.44 17.56 6.64
N HIS A 175 22.15 16.51 7.05
CA HIS A 175 22.55 16.26 8.44
C HIS A 175 23.57 17.30 8.92
N ASP A 176 24.50 17.70 8.05
CA ASP A 176 25.40 18.84 8.30
C ASP A 176 24.62 20.16 8.56
N MET A 177 23.39 20.28 8.04
CA MET A 177 22.52 21.44 8.20
C MET A 177 21.60 21.36 9.42
N GLU A 178 21.39 20.19 10.02
CA GLU A 178 20.46 20.02 11.13
C GLU A 178 20.88 20.80 12.38
N VAL A 179 22.16 20.72 12.75
CA VAL A 179 22.70 21.49 13.87
C VAL A 179 22.53 23.01 13.67
N PRO A 180 23.00 23.63 12.57
CA PRO A 180 22.81 25.07 12.38
C PRO A 180 21.34 25.46 12.16
N CYS A 181 20.51 24.58 11.60
CA CYS A 181 19.08 24.81 11.34
C CYS A 181 18.15 24.25 12.43
N VAL A 182 18.65 23.86 13.61
CA VAL A 182 17.87 23.19 14.68
C VAL A 182 16.61 23.96 15.12
N SER A 183 16.59 25.28 14.92
CA SER A 183 15.43 26.13 15.23
C SER A 183 14.37 26.20 14.11
N GLN A 184 14.68 25.67 12.93
CA GLN A 184 13.80 25.61 11.77
C GLN A 184 13.06 24.27 11.82
N ILE A 185 11.86 24.29 12.39
CA ILE A 185 11.03 23.08 12.56
C ILE A 185 9.73 23.27 11.77
N CYS A 186 9.29 22.23 11.10
CA CYS A 186 7.97 22.14 10.48
C CYS A 186 7.42 20.71 10.62
N ASN A 187 6.11 20.55 10.53
CA ASN A 187 5.42 19.26 10.55
C ASN A 187 4.94 18.86 9.15
N GLN A 188 5.11 17.60 8.77
CA GLN A 188 4.37 17.04 7.65
C GLN A 188 2.86 16.98 8.00
N ALA A 189 1.99 17.14 7.00
CA ALA A 189 0.55 17.40 7.16
C ALA A 189 -0.24 16.29 7.89
N GLU A 190 0.37 15.15 8.24
CA GLU A 190 -0.28 13.95 8.78
C GLU A 190 0.55 13.26 9.90
N GLY A 191 1.38 14.02 10.62
CA GLY A 191 2.37 13.45 11.56
C GLY A 191 1.86 13.07 12.97
N ALA A 192 0.66 13.49 13.38
CA ALA A 192 0.43 13.68 14.81
C ALA A 192 0.08 12.43 15.62
N ASP A 193 -0.71 11.48 15.12
CA ASP A 193 -1.34 10.51 16.02
C ASP A 193 -1.29 9.07 15.46
N LYS A 194 -0.47 8.22 16.10
CA LYS A 194 -0.42 6.73 16.05
C LYS A 194 0.65 6.02 15.22
N GLN A 195 1.68 6.71 14.70
CA GLN A 195 2.71 6.05 13.89
C GLN A 195 3.67 5.10 14.64
N LEU A 196 3.72 5.20 15.97
CA LEU A 196 4.49 4.30 16.84
C LEU A 196 3.71 3.06 17.28
N VAL A 197 2.47 2.91 16.84
CA VAL A 197 1.66 1.73 17.10
C VAL A 197 1.69 0.91 15.82
N CYS A 198 2.07 -0.36 15.91
CA CYS A 198 1.77 -1.28 14.84
C CYS A 198 0.26 -1.53 14.86
N ASP A 199 -0.46 -0.87 13.97
CA ASP A 199 -1.77 -1.32 13.55
C ASP A 199 -1.53 -2.30 12.40
N ASP A 200 -1.98 -3.54 12.57
CA ASP A 200 -1.83 -4.73 11.70
C ASP A 200 -2.61 -4.59 10.37
N HIS A 201 -2.58 -3.43 9.74
CA HIS A 201 -3.45 -3.13 8.59
C HIS A 201 -2.69 -3.12 7.27
N SER A 202 -1.58 -3.84 7.21
CA SER A 202 -0.85 -4.08 5.97
C SER A 202 -0.28 -5.49 6.01
N GLY A 203 -1.07 -6.46 5.54
CA GLY A 203 -0.56 -7.82 5.36
C GLY A 203 -1.53 -8.93 5.73
N HIS A 204 -2.41 -9.26 4.79
CA HIS A 204 -2.93 -10.61 4.54
C HIS A 204 -2.70 -11.71 5.61
N ASP A 205 -3.38 -11.64 6.76
CA ASP A 205 -3.73 -12.85 7.49
C ASP A 205 -5.19 -13.22 7.17
N HIS A 206 -5.32 -14.27 6.37
CA HIS A 206 -6.62 -14.89 6.12
C HIS A 206 -7.04 -15.65 7.39
N GLY A 207 -7.57 -14.93 8.39
CA GLY A 207 -8.15 -15.61 9.55
C GLY A 207 -8.67 -14.81 10.73
N ASP A 208 -8.32 -13.52 10.91
CA ASP A 208 -8.75 -12.77 12.12
C ASP A 208 -8.78 -11.24 11.94
N GLY A 209 -9.09 -10.76 10.73
CA GLY A 209 -9.35 -9.33 10.51
C GLY A 209 -10.72 -8.89 11.04
N ALA A 210 -10.87 -7.62 11.41
CA ALA A 210 -12.13 -7.03 11.89
C ALA A 210 -13.34 -7.23 10.95
N PHE A 211 -13.06 -7.46 9.66
CA PHE A 211 -14.00 -7.86 8.62
C PHE A 211 -13.35 -8.93 7.73
N GLU A 212 -14.16 -9.81 7.15
CA GLU A 212 -13.68 -10.92 6.30
C GLU A 212 -13.68 -10.58 4.79
N TRP A 213 -14.35 -9.48 4.42
CA TRP A 213 -14.54 -9.10 3.02
C TRP A 213 -14.80 -7.60 2.86
N ALA A 214 -14.30 -7.02 1.78
CA ALA A 214 -14.69 -5.68 1.35
C ALA A 214 -14.87 -5.58 -0.17
N GLY A 215 -15.70 -4.63 -0.61
CA GLY A 215 -15.94 -4.38 -2.02
C GLY A 215 -16.45 -2.98 -2.32
N VAL A 216 -16.11 -2.49 -3.51
CA VAL A 216 -16.53 -1.19 -4.03
C VAL A 216 -17.50 -1.35 -5.18
N PHE A 217 -18.63 -0.65 -5.11
CA PHE A 217 -19.71 -0.71 -6.09
C PHE A 217 -19.98 0.65 -6.68
N LYS A 218 -20.32 0.63 -7.97
CA LYS A 218 -21.01 1.76 -8.59
C LYS A 218 -22.50 1.63 -8.32
N VAL A 219 -23.10 2.70 -7.79
CA VAL A 219 -24.53 2.78 -7.49
C VAL A 219 -25.17 3.89 -8.31
N ASN A 220 -26.29 3.60 -8.97
CA ASN A 220 -26.98 4.54 -9.87
C ASN A 220 -28.47 4.73 -9.55
N ASP A 221 -29.00 3.95 -8.60
CA ASP A 221 -30.35 4.07 -8.08
C ASP A 221 -30.38 4.77 -6.71
N SER A 222 -31.55 5.26 -6.31
CA SER A 222 -31.76 5.84 -4.97
C SER A 222 -31.85 4.78 -3.86
N THR A 223 -32.01 3.51 -4.21
CA THR A 223 -32.07 2.40 -3.25
C THR A 223 -31.44 1.15 -3.83
N HIS A 224 -30.67 0.45 -3.01
CA HIS A 224 -30.15 -0.89 -3.32
C HIS A 224 -30.56 -1.88 -2.24
N LYS A 225 -30.28 -3.16 -2.46
CA LYS A 225 -30.59 -4.23 -1.52
C LYS A 225 -29.36 -5.06 -1.19
N TRP A 226 -29.23 -5.35 0.09
CA TRP A 226 -28.35 -6.41 0.60
C TRP A 226 -29.20 -7.64 0.94
N SER A 227 -28.83 -8.80 0.44
CA SER A 227 -29.52 -10.08 0.60
C SER A 227 -28.68 -11.04 1.40
N MET A 228 -29.33 -11.76 2.32
CA MET A 228 -28.76 -12.90 3.02
C MET A 228 -29.74 -14.05 2.94
N GLN A 229 -29.30 -15.23 2.53
CA GLN A 229 -30.14 -16.42 2.39
C GLN A 229 -29.62 -17.55 3.27
N LYS A 230 -30.52 -18.47 3.63
CA LYS A 230 -30.10 -19.76 4.18
C LYS A 230 -29.47 -20.62 3.09
N VAL A 231 -28.28 -21.12 3.35
CA VAL A 231 -27.63 -22.17 2.57
C VAL A 231 -27.84 -23.50 3.30
N ASP A 232 -28.31 -24.53 2.58
CA ASP A 232 -28.64 -25.85 3.14
C ASP A 232 -29.56 -25.84 4.38
N GLY A 233 -30.45 -24.84 4.46
CA GLY A 233 -31.47 -24.72 5.50
C GLY A 233 -31.05 -23.96 6.77
N ALA A 234 -29.86 -23.35 6.79
CA ALA A 234 -29.41 -22.45 7.86
C ALA A 234 -28.72 -21.19 7.31
N TYR A 235 -28.78 -20.08 8.04
CA TYR A 235 -27.91 -18.93 7.79
C TYR A 235 -26.50 -19.25 8.29
N ALA A 236 -25.46 -18.72 7.64
CA ALA A 236 -24.08 -18.90 8.08
C ALA A 236 -23.89 -18.32 9.50
N ASP A 237 -24.44 -17.12 9.75
CA ASP A 237 -24.55 -16.50 11.07
C ASP A 237 -25.95 -15.86 11.26
N PRO A 238 -26.52 -15.83 12.49
CA PRO A 238 -27.75 -15.08 12.76
C PRO A 238 -27.63 -13.56 12.56
N THR A 239 -26.42 -13.01 12.54
CA THR A 239 -26.14 -11.58 12.40
C THR A 239 -24.96 -11.32 11.47
N MET A 240 -24.89 -10.11 10.90
CA MET A 240 -23.69 -9.68 10.19
C MET A 240 -23.53 -8.16 10.32
N ARG A 241 -22.34 -7.71 10.71
CA ARG A 241 -22.02 -6.28 10.66
C ARG A 241 -21.57 -5.86 9.27
N LEU A 242 -22.05 -4.70 8.84
CA LEU A 242 -21.61 -4.00 7.65
C LEU A 242 -21.18 -2.58 7.99
N VAL A 243 -20.09 -2.12 7.39
CA VAL A 243 -19.73 -0.69 7.37
C VAL A 243 -19.85 -0.18 5.94
N LEU A 244 -20.61 0.90 5.77
CA LEU A 244 -20.90 1.50 4.46
C LEU A 244 -20.30 2.91 4.35
N PHE A 245 -19.54 3.16 3.29
CA PHE A 245 -19.02 4.48 2.95
C PHE A 245 -19.58 4.96 1.61
N SER A 246 -19.98 6.23 1.55
CA SER A 246 -20.21 6.90 0.26
C SER A 246 -18.87 7.37 -0.31
N THR A 247 -18.63 7.16 -1.60
CA THR A 247 -17.41 7.60 -2.27
C THR A 247 -17.70 8.10 -3.68
N ASP A 248 -16.82 8.96 -4.19
CA ASP A 248 -16.76 9.35 -5.61
C ASP A 248 -15.65 8.59 -6.37
N SER A 249 -14.81 7.83 -5.67
CA SER A 249 -13.72 7.01 -6.23
C SER A 249 -14.05 5.53 -6.11
N ILE A 250 -14.31 4.88 -7.25
CA ILE A 250 -14.77 3.49 -7.34
C ILE A 250 -13.67 2.55 -7.86
N ILE A 251 -12.53 2.53 -7.16
CA ILE A 251 -11.33 1.75 -7.47
C ILE A 251 -10.88 0.94 -6.24
N GLU A 252 -10.00 -0.04 -6.45
CA GLU A 252 -9.48 -0.94 -5.41
C GLU A 252 -8.75 -0.16 -4.31
N GLU A 253 -7.97 0.87 -4.67
CA GLU A 253 -7.23 1.71 -3.73
C GLU A 253 -8.14 2.46 -2.75
N THR A 254 -9.39 2.74 -3.14
CA THR A 254 -10.37 3.33 -2.22
C THR A 254 -10.70 2.34 -1.08
N ILE A 255 -10.75 1.05 -1.37
CA ILE A 255 -10.98 0.01 -0.36
C ILE A 255 -9.82 0.04 0.65
N HIS A 256 -8.57 -0.05 0.20
CA HIS A 256 -7.42 0.01 1.12
C HIS A 256 -7.39 1.30 1.96
N SER A 257 -7.69 2.45 1.35
CA SER A 257 -7.67 3.74 2.06
C SER A 257 -8.70 3.85 3.21
N LEU A 258 -9.73 3.01 3.23
CA LEU A 258 -10.84 3.07 4.18
C LEU A 258 -10.81 1.94 5.23
N GLU A 259 -9.91 0.96 5.13
CA GLU A 259 -9.85 -0.23 6.01
C GLU A 259 -9.78 0.15 7.50
N GLY A 260 -8.84 1.03 7.91
CA GLY A 260 -8.71 1.42 9.31
C GLY A 260 -9.94 2.17 9.88
N SER A 261 -10.65 2.92 9.03
CA SER A 261 -11.93 3.55 9.43
C SER A 261 -13.05 2.52 9.54
N ALA A 262 -13.07 1.54 8.63
CA ALA A 262 -14.04 0.46 8.63
C ALA A 262 -13.88 -0.43 9.86
N GLU A 263 -12.65 -0.81 10.18
CA GLU A 263 -12.28 -1.58 11.37
C GLU A 263 -12.74 -0.89 12.65
N THR A 264 -12.36 0.38 12.83
CA THR A 264 -12.79 1.18 13.99
C THR A 264 -14.32 1.19 14.15
N LEU A 265 -15.05 1.26 13.02
CA LEU A 265 -16.51 1.29 13.03
C LEU A 265 -17.12 -0.09 13.28
N ILE A 266 -16.57 -1.16 12.71
CA ILE A 266 -17.13 -2.51 12.77
C ILE A 266 -16.85 -3.20 14.10
N GLU A 267 -15.68 -2.96 14.70
CA GLU A 267 -15.31 -3.45 16.04
C GLU A 267 -15.88 -2.58 17.16
N GLY A 268 -16.27 -1.35 16.81
CA GLY A 268 -16.91 -0.42 17.71
C GLY A 268 -18.03 -1.07 18.54
N GLY A 269 -18.19 -0.59 19.78
CA GLY A 269 -19.10 -1.20 20.75
C GLY A 269 -20.59 -1.19 20.36
N SER A 270 -20.98 -0.51 19.28
CA SER A 270 -22.37 -0.51 18.78
C SER A 270 -22.47 -0.12 17.30
N CYS A 271 -23.16 -0.95 16.52
CA CYS A 271 -23.66 -0.62 15.18
C CYS A 271 -25.19 -0.42 15.23
N MET A 272 -25.75 0.28 14.24
CA MET A 272 -27.20 0.42 14.16
C MET A 272 -27.83 -0.93 13.81
N ILE A 273 -28.65 -1.48 14.69
CA ILE A 273 -29.34 -2.75 14.44
C ILE A 273 -30.41 -2.57 13.38
N ILE A 274 -30.34 -3.38 12.32
CA ILE A 274 -31.30 -3.44 11.23
C ILE A 274 -31.91 -4.84 11.18
N GLU A 275 -33.19 -4.93 11.50
CA GLU A 275 -33.98 -6.15 11.37
C GLU A 275 -34.30 -6.45 9.89
N ASP A 276 -34.64 -7.71 9.58
CA ASP A 276 -35.12 -8.10 8.23
C ASP A 276 -36.20 -7.13 7.70
N LYS A 277 -36.06 -6.73 6.43
CA LYS A 277 -36.85 -5.69 5.73
C LYS A 277 -36.59 -4.25 6.19
N GLY A 278 -35.63 -4.03 7.09
CA GLY A 278 -35.19 -2.71 7.54
C GLY A 278 -34.43 -1.92 6.48
N SER A 279 -33.96 -0.73 6.86
CA SER A 279 -33.23 0.20 5.99
C SER A 279 -31.99 0.74 6.67
N MET A 280 -30.84 0.60 6.02
CA MET A 280 -29.55 1.21 6.35
C MET A 280 -29.52 2.64 5.81
N SER A 281 -29.46 3.62 6.71
CA SER A 281 -29.35 5.05 6.41
C SER A 281 -28.92 5.80 7.67
N PRO A 282 -28.09 6.86 7.56
CA PRO A 282 -27.48 7.38 6.34
C PRO A 282 -26.28 6.54 5.88
N VAL A 283 -25.88 6.70 4.62
CA VAL A 283 -24.55 6.30 4.13
C VAL A 283 -23.74 7.58 3.95
N THR A 284 -22.56 7.66 4.59
CA THR A 284 -21.76 8.90 4.63
C THR A 284 -20.30 8.64 4.25
N ALA A 285 -19.57 9.69 3.89
CA ALA A 285 -18.14 9.59 3.59
C ALA A 285 -17.29 9.25 4.82
N ALA A 286 -17.81 9.51 6.03
CA ALA A 286 -17.15 9.13 7.29
C ALA A 286 -17.49 7.69 7.73
N GLY A 287 -18.29 6.96 6.94
CA GLY A 287 -18.73 5.60 7.25
C GLY A 287 -19.98 5.54 8.13
N SER A 288 -20.65 4.39 8.10
CA SER A 288 -21.81 4.09 8.94
C SER A 288 -21.88 2.60 9.19
N CYS A 289 -21.93 2.18 10.46
CA CYS A 289 -22.00 0.76 10.82
C CYS A 289 -23.43 0.29 11.09
N PHE A 290 -23.76 -0.88 10.56
CA PHE A 290 -25.04 -1.55 10.70
C PHE A 290 -24.84 -2.99 11.15
N GLU A 291 -25.66 -3.48 12.08
CA GLU A 291 -25.70 -4.89 12.46
C GLU A 291 -27.01 -5.49 11.94
N LEU A 292 -26.90 -6.36 10.93
CA LEU A 292 -28.05 -6.96 10.25
C LEU A 292 -28.51 -8.19 11.02
N HIS A 293 -29.81 -8.28 11.33
CA HIS A 293 -30.40 -9.42 12.03
C HIS A 293 -31.28 -10.21 11.06
N VAL A 294 -30.97 -11.49 10.86
CA VAL A 294 -31.72 -12.33 9.91
C VAL A 294 -33.15 -12.59 10.40
N GLY A 295 -34.09 -12.62 9.46
CA GLY A 295 -35.49 -12.92 9.73
C GLY A 295 -35.76 -14.41 9.95
N SER A 296 -37.02 -14.73 10.25
CA SER A 296 -37.47 -16.14 10.39
C SER A 296 -37.63 -16.88 9.06
N GLY A 297 -37.65 -16.15 7.93
CA GLY A 297 -37.75 -16.71 6.58
C GLY A 297 -36.44 -17.30 6.08
N ASP A 298 -36.48 -17.84 4.86
CA ASP A 298 -35.29 -18.42 4.20
C ASP A 298 -34.43 -17.38 3.48
N ASP A 299 -34.99 -16.18 3.26
CA ASP A 299 -34.30 -15.03 2.70
C ASP A 299 -34.57 -13.80 3.59
N SER A 300 -33.52 -13.06 3.91
CA SER A 300 -33.57 -11.77 4.62
C SER A 300 -33.09 -10.67 3.68
N MET A 301 -33.79 -9.54 3.68
CA MET A 301 -33.54 -8.44 2.73
C MET A 301 -33.43 -7.11 3.46
N PHE A 302 -32.33 -6.40 3.22
CA PHE A 302 -32.04 -5.11 3.85
C PHE A 302 -31.94 -4.02 2.79
N THR A 303 -32.60 -2.89 3.03
CA THR A 303 -32.56 -1.75 2.10
C THR A 303 -31.36 -0.88 2.40
N ILE A 304 -30.64 -0.42 1.38
CA ILE A 304 -29.62 0.62 1.51
C ILE A 304 -30.17 1.88 0.84
N ASP A 305 -30.23 2.98 1.58
CA ASP A 305 -30.54 4.29 1.02
C ASP A 305 -29.30 4.85 0.34
N THR A 306 -29.27 4.77 -0.99
CA THR A 306 -28.19 5.27 -1.84
C THR A 306 -28.58 6.57 -2.54
N SER A 307 -29.58 7.28 -2.02
CA SER A 307 -30.05 8.54 -2.58
C SER A 307 -28.92 9.58 -2.60
N GLY A 308 -28.52 9.98 -3.81
CA GLY A 308 -27.56 11.07 -4.00
C GLY A 308 -26.08 10.67 -3.88
N ILE A 309 -25.76 9.38 -3.82
CA ILE A 309 -24.38 8.88 -3.88
C ILE A 309 -24.14 8.11 -5.18
N SER A 310 -22.88 8.05 -5.64
CA SER A 310 -22.52 7.41 -6.92
C SER A 310 -21.59 6.20 -6.76
N GLY A 311 -20.86 6.11 -5.65
CA GLY A 311 -20.08 4.96 -5.23
C GLY A 311 -20.41 4.54 -3.79
N LEU A 312 -20.32 3.24 -3.54
CA LEU A 312 -20.55 2.62 -2.24
C LEU A 312 -19.38 1.66 -1.96
N VAL A 313 -18.68 1.84 -0.85
CA VAL A 313 -17.73 0.84 -0.32
C VAL A 313 -18.40 0.12 0.84
N VAL A 314 -18.28 -1.21 0.86
CA VAL A 314 -18.88 -2.09 1.86
C VAL A 314 -17.78 -2.94 2.48
N TYR A 315 -17.72 -2.95 3.81
CA TYR A 315 -16.93 -3.91 4.59
C TYR A 315 -17.89 -4.82 5.34
N ALA A 316 -17.66 -6.13 5.27
CA ALA A 316 -18.54 -7.13 5.85
C ALA A 316 -17.81 -8.01 6.86
N GLN A 317 -18.42 -8.16 8.03
CA GLN A 317 -17.92 -9.04 9.09
C GLN A 317 -17.72 -10.47 8.60
N HIS A 318 -18.59 -10.94 7.71
CA HIS A 318 -18.51 -12.26 7.10
C HIS A 318 -18.39 -12.16 5.58
N VAL A 319 -17.81 -13.17 4.95
CA VAL A 319 -17.80 -13.25 3.47
C VAL A 319 -19.24 -13.35 2.94
N PRO A 320 -19.72 -12.38 2.13
CA PRO A 320 -21.12 -12.32 1.72
C PRO A 320 -21.64 -13.56 0.97
N ILE A 321 -20.77 -14.25 0.24
CA ILE A 321 -21.12 -15.45 -0.54
C ILE A 321 -21.53 -16.64 0.33
N GLU A 322 -21.20 -16.64 1.63
CA GLU A 322 -21.66 -17.66 2.58
C GLU A 322 -23.18 -17.61 2.80
N PHE A 323 -23.80 -16.48 2.44
CA PHE A 323 -25.23 -16.24 2.52
C PHE A 323 -25.93 -16.35 1.15
N GLU A 324 -25.29 -16.91 0.13
CA GLU A 324 -25.86 -17.05 -1.22
C GLU A 324 -26.34 -18.49 -1.50
N ARG A 325 -27.66 -18.67 -1.55
CA ARG A 325 -28.25 -19.96 -2.00
C ARG A 325 -28.46 -19.95 -3.51
N ASP A 326 -29.10 -18.91 -4.03
CA ASP A 326 -29.51 -18.80 -5.43
C ASP A 326 -29.55 -17.35 -5.97
N GLN A 327 -29.10 -16.38 -5.18
CA GLN A 327 -29.17 -14.96 -5.47
C GLN A 327 -27.91 -14.25 -4.97
N HIS A 328 -27.41 -13.28 -5.73
CA HIS A 328 -26.27 -12.48 -5.29
C HIS A 328 -26.60 -11.58 -4.10
N TYR A 329 -25.63 -11.33 -3.22
CA TYR A 329 -25.82 -10.53 -2.02
C TYR A 329 -26.17 -9.06 -2.29
N PHE A 330 -25.73 -8.45 -3.40
CA PHE A 330 -26.00 -7.05 -3.71
C PHE A 330 -26.86 -6.86 -4.98
N LYS A 331 -27.89 -6.01 -4.88
CA LYS A 331 -28.88 -5.81 -5.96
C LYS A 331 -29.30 -4.35 -6.16
N ASP A 332 -29.65 -4.01 -7.39
CA ASP A 332 -30.28 -2.74 -7.77
C ASP A 332 -31.75 -2.62 -7.29
N SER A 333 -32.39 -1.48 -7.56
CA SER A 333 -33.79 -1.25 -7.15
C SER A 333 -34.81 -2.14 -7.87
N SER A 334 -34.42 -2.75 -8.99
CA SER A 334 -35.22 -3.69 -9.78
C SER A 334 -34.99 -5.16 -9.39
N GLY A 335 -34.03 -5.42 -8.50
CA GLY A 335 -33.64 -6.77 -8.07
C GLY A 335 -32.60 -7.44 -8.98
N THR A 336 -31.93 -6.69 -9.86
CA THR A 336 -30.80 -7.19 -10.65
C THR A 336 -29.55 -7.27 -9.78
N ASP A 337 -28.79 -8.34 -9.90
CA ASP A 337 -27.53 -8.54 -9.19
C ASP A 337 -26.46 -7.55 -9.68
N ILE A 338 -25.68 -7.01 -8.74
CA ILE A 338 -24.55 -6.10 -9.00
C ILE A 338 -23.30 -6.68 -8.37
N GLU A 339 -22.30 -6.99 -9.21
CA GLU A 339 -20.97 -7.41 -8.76
C GLU A 339 -20.12 -6.18 -8.33
N PRO A 340 -19.16 -6.37 -7.40
CA PRO A 340 -18.21 -5.32 -7.06
C PRO A 340 -17.29 -5.01 -8.26
N ILE A 341 -16.85 -3.76 -8.34
CA ILE A 341 -15.83 -3.32 -9.32
C ILE A 341 -14.45 -3.82 -8.91
N ALA A 342 -14.16 -3.76 -7.62
CA ALA A 342 -13.00 -4.36 -6.98
C ALA A 342 -13.43 -4.91 -5.61
N GLN A 343 -12.74 -5.94 -5.14
CA GLN A 343 -13.02 -6.59 -3.86
C GLN A 343 -11.75 -7.22 -3.29
N GLU A 344 -11.73 -7.36 -1.96
CA GLU A 344 -10.70 -8.06 -1.20
C GLU A 344 -11.35 -9.02 -0.19
N GLY A 345 -10.61 -10.06 0.20
CA GLY A 345 -11.17 -11.15 1.00
C GLY A 345 -12.06 -12.11 0.19
N GLY A 346 -12.72 -13.04 0.87
CA GLY A 346 -13.65 -13.98 0.23
C GLY A 346 -13.01 -15.05 -0.64
N GLY A 347 -12.20 -15.93 -0.03
CA GLY A 347 -11.53 -17.06 -0.65
C GLY A 347 -12.44 -18.01 -1.44
N GLY A 348 -12.74 -17.65 -2.68
CA GLY A 348 -13.37 -18.47 -3.70
C GLY A 348 -12.68 -18.20 -5.04
N HIS A 349 -11.77 -19.07 -5.45
CA HIS A 349 -11.07 -18.98 -6.73
C HIS A 349 -12.05 -18.87 -7.92
N GLY A 350 -12.06 -17.72 -8.58
CA GLY A 350 -12.76 -17.48 -9.84
C GLY A 350 -11.90 -16.64 -10.79
N HIS A 351 -10.92 -17.27 -11.45
CA HIS A 351 -10.20 -16.66 -12.56
C HIS A 351 -11.16 -16.36 -13.72
N GLY A 352 -11.34 -15.08 -14.04
CA GLY A 352 -12.01 -14.61 -15.24
C GLY A 352 -11.04 -13.97 -16.21
N GLU A 353 -10.28 -14.78 -16.96
CA GLU A 353 -9.64 -14.31 -18.18
C GLU A 353 -10.72 -13.76 -19.13
N HIS A 354 -10.60 -12.50 -19.52
CA HIS A 354 -11.41 -11.91 -20.58
C HIS A 354 -11.09 -12.58 -21.92
N GLY A 355 -11.76 -13.70 -22.18
CA GLY A 355 -11.89 -14.28 -23.50
C GLY A 355 -12.87 -13.44 -24.34
N GLU A 356 -12.35 -12.42 -25.04
CA GLU A 356 -13.07 -11.83 -26.16
C GLU A 356 -13.19 -12.87 -27.29
N LYS A 357 -14.42 -13.35 -27.50
CA LYS A 357 -14.83 -13.94 -28.77
C LYS A 357 -15.70 -12.93 -29.48
N ASP A 358 -15.22 -12.44 -30.62
CA ASP A 358 -16.05 -12.30 -31.81
C ASP A 358 -15.22 -12.55 -33.07
N GLY A 359 -15.71 -13.50 -33.88
CA GLY A 359 -14.94 -14.15 -34.93
C GLY A 359 -15.12 -13.59 -36.33
N SER A 360 -14.48 -14.26 -37.30
CA SER A 360 -15.09 -14.58 -38.59
C SER A 360 -14.17 -15.47 -39.45
N SER A 361 -14.81 -16.44 -40.10
CA SER A 361 -14.42 -17.08 -41.37
C SER A 361 -13.30 -18.10 -41.38
N GLY A 362 -13.69 -19.34 -41.07
CA GLY A 362 -13.79 -20.43 -42.04
C GLY A 362 -12.57 -20.74 -42.93
N ALA A 363 -11.89 -21.85 -42.64
CA ALA A 363 -11.43 -22.76 -43.66
C ALA A 363 -11.25 -24.18 -43.12
N THR A 364 -11.87 -25.10 -43.82
CA THR A 364 -12.00 -26.54 -43.60
C THR A 364 -10.66 -27.27 -43.48
N ALA A 365 -10.62 -28.23 -42.55
CA ALA A 365 -9.56 -29.21 -42.34
C ALA A 365 -9.23 -30.03 -43.59
N ILE A 366 -7.94 -30.27 -43.85
CA ILE A 366 -7.46 -31.54 -44.44
C ILE A 366 -6.11 -31.92 -43.81
N THR A 367 -6.09 -33.14 -43.28
CA THR A 367 -4.98 -33.88 -42.69
C THR A 367 -3.89 -34.21 -43.72
N ALA A 368 -2.62 -33.97 -43.36
CA ALA A 368 -1.47 -34.34 -44.18
C ALA A 368 -0.95 -35.73 -43.78
N THR A 369 -1.13 -36.72 -44.68
CA THR A 369 -0.29 -37.92 -44.75
C THR A 369 -0.07 -38.27 -46.22
N GLY A 370 1.16 -38.66 -46.59
CA GLY A 370 1.41 -39.40 -47.83
C GLY A 370 2.43 -38.81 -48.80
N THR A 371 3.69 -39.22 -48.61
CA THR A 371 4.67 -39.71 -49.61
C THR A 371 4.40 -39.50 -51.12
N GLY A 372 5.44 -39.07 -51.85
CA GLY A 372 5.69 -39.59 -53.22
C GLY A 372 6.20 -38.61 -54.28
N VAL A 373 7.53 -38.56 -54.45
CA VAL A 373 8.35 -38.49 -55.69
C VAL A 373 7.65 -38.09 -57.01
N LEU A 374 8.14 -37.06 -57.72
CA LEU A 374 8.81 -37.18 -59.03
C LEU A 374 9.29 -35.84 -59.63
N LEU A 375 10.27 -35.99 -60.53
CA LEU A 375 11.13 -35.03 -61.21
C LEU A 375 10.43 -33.94 -62.05
N GLY A 376 11.13 -32.82 -62.27
CA GLY A 376 10.87 -31.92 -63.39
C GLY A 376 11.79 -30.69 -63.43
N SER A 377 12.78 -30.73 -64.30
CA SER A 377 13.81 -29.69 -64.51
C SER A 377 13.30 -28.42 -65.23
N LEU A 378 14.08 -27.34 -65.04
CA LEU A 378 14.61 -26.43 -66.08
C LEU A 378 13.85 -25.15 -66.49
N MET A 379 14.66 -24.08 -66.55
CA MET A 379 14.61 -22.83 -67.35
C MET A 379 13.70 -21.68 -66.85
N MET A 380 14.18 -20.48 -66.46
CA MET A 380 15.07 -19.45 -67.06
C MET A 380 14.27 -18.33 -67.76
N VAL A 381 14.79 -17.09 -67.67
CA VAL A 381 14.45 -15.85 -68.43
C VAL A 381 13.33 -15.01 -67.76
N VAL A 382 13.47 -13.72 -67.42
CA VAL A 382 14.36 -12.60 -67.83
C VAL A 382 14.98 -11.94 -66.60
#